data_AF-A0A2E1A4F1-F1
#
_entry.id   AF-A0A2E1A4F1-F1
#
_cell.length_a   1.000
_cell.length_b   1.000
_cell.length_c   1.000
_cell.angle_alpha   90.00
_cell.angle_beta   90.00
_cell.angle_gamma   90.00
#
_symmetry.space_group_name_H-M   'P 1'
#
loop_
_entity.id
_entity.type
_entity.pdbx_description
1 polymer ?
#
loop_
_entity_poly.entity_id
_entity_poly.type
_entity_poly.pdbx_seq_one_letter_code
_entity_poly.pdbx_strand_id
1 'polypeptide(L)'
;MAAEYLPLSKLISSGREPATPAAIFGEQSFSWLQFTRHVAALAEQIRTRGAGRWLLHTENSYAFAVGLFGLWHADSIAVLPPNTGKQTLEE
;
A
#
# COMPACT_ATOMS: atom_id res chain seq x y z
N MET A 1 -17.37 21.63 13.26
CA MET A 1 -16.10 21.70 12.49
C MET A 1 -16.25 20.74 11.33
N ALA A 2 -16.24 21.22 10.08
CA ALA A 2 -16.22 20.33 8.93
C ALA A 2 -14.88 19.59 8.92
N ALA A 3 -14.89 18.26 8.86
CA ALA A 3 -13.66 17.50 8.70
C ALA A 3 -13.06 17.88 7.34
N GLU A 4 -11.85 18.44 7.35
CA GLU A 4 -11.12 18.72 6.13
C GLU A 4 -10.70 17.38 5.52
N TYR A 5 -11.31 17.01 4.39
CA TYR A 5 -11.02 15.76 3.71
C TYR A 5 -9.77 15.89 2.86
N LEU A 6 -8.77 15.08 3.16
CA LEU A 6 -7.55 14.99 2.37
C LEU A 6 -7.75 13.94 1.25
N PRO A 7 -7.54 14.29 -0.03
CA PRO A 7 -7.55 13.30 -1.11
C PRO A 7 -6.52 12.21 -0.84
N LEU A 8 -6.86 10.96 -1.13
CA LEU A 8 -5.99 9.81 -0.87
C LEU A 8 -4.64 9.92 -1.60
N SER A 9 -4.64 10.53 -2.79
CA SER A 9 -3.42 10.84 -3.56
C SER A 9 -2.49 11.84 -2.87
N LYS A 10 -3.02 12.64 -1.93
CA LYS A 10 -2.26 13.58 -1.10
C LYS A 10 -1.95 13.03 0.28
N LEU A 11 -2.49 11.87 0.66
CA LEU A 11 -2.30 11.30 2.00
C LEU A 11 -0.82 10.99 2.26
N ILE A 12 -0.17 10.30 1.32
CA ILE A 12 1.24 9.90 1.44
C ILE A 12 2.19 11.11 1.40
N SER A 13 1.81 12.19 0.70
CA SER A 13 2.57 13.43 0.63
C SER A 13 2.20 14.46 1.70
N SER A 14 1.24 14.16 2.57
CA SER A 14 0.86 15.05 3.67
C SER A 14 1.92 15.09 4.76
N GLY A 15 2.13 16.28 5.32
CA GLY A 15 3.20 16.60 6.26
C GLY A 15 3.03 16.03 7.67
N ARG A 16 2.79 14.72 7.80
CA ARG A 16 2.93 14.04 9.08
C ARG A 16 4.40 14.01 9.47
N GLU A 17 4.66 14.13 10.77
CA GLU A 17 6.02 14.06 11.29
C GLU A 17 6.66 12.70 10.93
N PRO A 18 7.90 12.67 10.40
CA PRO A 18 8.56 11.44 9.95
C PRO A 18 8.57 10.29 10.97
N ALA A 19 8.66 10.62 12.26
CA ALA A 19 8.72 9.68 13.37
C ALA A 19 7.33 9.17 13.84
N THR A 20 6.24 9.75 13.33
CA THR A 20 4.87 9.33 13.70
C THR A 20 4.68 7.85 13.37
N PRO A 21 4.24 7.00 14.32
CA PRO A 21 3.92 5.61 14.03
C PRO A 21 2.81 5.49 12.98
N ALA A 22 3.07 4.72 11.92
CA ALA A 22 2.13 4.44 10.84
C ALA A 22 1.48 3.06 10.97
N ALA A 23 2.23 2.07 11.45
CA ALA A 23 1.75 0.72 11.67
C ALA A 23 2.55 0.02 12.77
N ILE A 24 1.93 -0.98 13.39
CA ILE A 24 2.56 -1.89 14.35
C ILE A 24 2.29 -3.31 13.87
N PHE A 25 3.33 -4.13 13.76
CA PHE A 25 3.24 -5.53 13.38
C PHE A 25 4.10 -6.37 14.34
N GLY A 26 3.44 -7.16 15.20
CA GLY A 26 4.12 -7.80 16.33
C GLY A 26 4.77 -6.75 17.24
N GLU A 27 6.07 -6.91 17.50
CA GLU A 27 6.88 -5.96 18.29
C GLU A 27 7.50 -4.84 17.44
N GLN A 28 7.33 -4.89 16.11
CA GLN A 28 7.91 -3.90 15.21
C GLN A 28 6.96 -2.74 14.98
N SER A 29 7.46 -1.52 15.16
CA SER A 29 6.77 -0.28 14.78
C SER A 29 7.37 0.27 13.48
N PHE A 30 6.50 0.65 12.54
CA PHE A 30 6.88 1.31 11.30
C PHE A 30 6.51 2.79 11.38
N SER A 31 7.49 3.66 11.20
CA SER A 31 7.27 5.10 11.15
C SER A 31 6.63 5.53 9.83
N TRP A 32 6.07 6.74 9.82
CA TRP A 32 5.52 7.36 8.63
C TRP A 32 6.55 7.49 7.52
N LEU A 33 7.80 7.83 7.86
CA LEU A 33 8.91 7.86 6.89
C LEU A 33 9.19 6.48 6.29
N GLN A 34 9.18 5.42 7.10
CA GLN A 34 9.39 4.06 6.60
C GLN A 34 8.26 3.64 5.68
N PHE A 35 7.01 3.89 6.09
CA PHE A 35 5.83 3.56 5.30
C PHE A 35 5.83 4.26 3.93
N THR A 36 6.03 5.58 3.91
CA THR A 36 6.06 6.37 2.67
C THR A 36 7.21 5.94 1.75
N ARG A 37 8.39 5.62 2.30
CA ARG A 37 9.52 5.07 1.52
C ARG A 37 9.20 3.70 0.91
N HIS A 38 8.58 2.80 1.67
CA HIS A 38 8.21 1.48 1.16
C HIS A 38 7.17 1.58 0.04
N VAL A 39 6.17 2.46 0.20
CA VAL A 39 5.17 2.76 -0.84
C VAL A 39 5.84 3.30 -2.10
N ALA A 40 6.72 4.30 -1.97
CA ALA A 40 7.41 4.91 -3.11
C ALA A 40 8.30 3.91 -3.86
N ALA A 41 9.06 3.10 -3.12
CA ALA A 41 9.91 2.07 -3.68
C ALA A 41 9.10 1.01 -4.44
N LEU A 42 7.99 0.54 -3.87
CA LEU A 42 7.13 -0.45 -4.53
C LEU A 42 6.43 0.13 -5.77
N ALA A 43 5.94 1.37 -5.68
CA ALA A 43 5.31 2.03 -6.82
C ALA A 43 6.27 2.16 -8.01
N GLU A 44 7.55 2.43 -7.76
CA GLU A 44 8.58 2.47 -8.81
C GLU A 44 8.83 1.09 -9.42
N GLN A 45 8.89 0.04 -8.60
CA GLN A 45 9.01 -1.33 -9.08
C GLN A 45 7.80 -1.77 -9.95
N ILE A 46 6.60 -1.30 -9.62
CA ILE A 46 5.40 -1.57 -10.43
C ILE A 46 5.47 -0.79 -11.75
N ARG A 47 5.81 0.51 -11.72
CA ARG A 47 5.94 1.34 -12.93
C ARG A 47 6.94 0.76 -13.93
N THR A 48 8.09 0.27 -13.44
CA THR A 48 9.11 -0.35 -14.29
C THR A 48 8.64 -1.67 -14.94
N ARG A 49 7.74 -2.41 -14.30
CA ARG A 49 7.15 -3.64 -14.86
C ARG A 49 5.95 -3.37 -15.78
N GLY A 50 5.26 -2.25 -15.58
CA GLY A 50 4.12 -1.81 -16.38
C GLY A 50 2.85 -1.61 -15.54
N ALA A 51 2.13 -0.54 -15.84
CA ALA A 51 0.83 -0.27 -15.21
C ALA A 51 -0.22 -1.32 -15.64
N GLY A 52 -1.12 -1.68 -14.73
CA GLY A 52 -2.14 -2.67 -15.04
C GLY A 52 -2.90 -3.19 -13.82
N ARG A 53 -3.45 -4.40 -13.96
CA ARG A 53 -4.15 -5.11 -12.88
C ARG A 53 -3.18 -6.03 -12.17
N TRP A 54 -3.03 -5.86 -10.85
CA TRP A 54 -2.11 -6.64 -10.04
C TRP A 54 -2.84 -7.39 -8.95
N LEU A 55 -2.51 -8.66 -8.77
CA LEU A 55 -2.97 -9.43 -7.62
C LEU A 55 -2.24 -8.93 -6.36
N LEU A 56 -3.00 -8.43 -5.39
CA LEU A 56 -2.49 -8.09 -4.06
C LEU A 56 -2.90 -9.19 -3.09
N HIS A 57 -1.94 -10.04 -2.74
CA HIS A 57 -2.14 -11.15 -1.82
C HIS A 57 -1.01 -11.20 -0.78
N THR A 58 -1.38 -11.08 0.49
CA THR A 58 -0.45 -11.18 1.62
C THR A 58 -1.24 -11.41 2.92
N GLU A 59 -0.62 -12.11 3.87
CA GLU A 59 -1.15 -12.30 5.22
C GLU A 59 -0.74 -11.16 6.17
N ASN A 60 0.19 -10.29 5.74
CA ASN A 60 0.71 -9.20 6.54
C ASN A 60 -0.03 -7.89 6.23
N SER A 61 -0.73 -7.33 7.21
CA SER A 61 -1.51 -6.10 7.07
C SER A 61 -0.67 -4.87 6.71
N TYR A 62 0.58 -4.78 7.17
CA TYR A 62 1.51 -3.73 6.78
C TYR A 62 1.92 -3.87 5.32
N ALA A 63 2.29 -5.09 4.90
CA ALA A 63 2.62 -5.37 3.50
C ALA A 63 1.42 -5.13 2.58
N PHE A 64 0.21 -5.45 3.05
CA PHE A 64 -1.04 -5.17 2.34
C PHE A 64 -1.22 -3.67 2.11
N ALA A 65 -1.08 -2.85 3.16
CA ALA A 65 -1.19 -1.40 3.04
C ALA A 65 -0.15 -0.84 2.08
N VAL A 66 1.12 -1.23 2.23
CA VAL A 66 2.21 -0.81 1.32
C VAL A 66 1.89 -1.21 -0.13
N GLY A 67 1.40 -2.44 -0.34
CA GLY A 67 1.00 -2.95 -1.65
C GLY A 67 -0.12 -2.16 -2.30
N LEU A 68 -1.17 -1.88 -1.54
CA LEU A 68 -2.35 -1.15 -2.00
C LEU A 68 -1.98 0.29 -2.42
N PHE A 69 -1.26 1.01 -1.57
CA PHE A 69 -0.82 2.37 -1.88
C PHE A 69 0.22 2.38 -3.00
N GLY A 70 1.13 1.40 -3.04
CA GLY A 70 2.12 1.26 -4.12
C GLY A 70 1.46 1.12 -5.48
N LEU A 71 0.41 0.30 -5.58
CA LEU A 71 -0.38 0.11 -6.79
C LEU A 71 -1.10 1.38 -7.23
N TRP A 72 -1.78 2.06 -6.30
CA TRP A 72 -2.45 3.32 -6.63
C TRP A 72 -1.47 4.43 -7.06
N HIS A 73 -0.29 4.49 -6.44
CA HIS A 73 0.76 5.43 -6.85
C HIS A 73 1.44 5.07 -8.18
N ALA A 74 1.22 3.86 -8.69
CA ALA A 74 1.71 3.39 -9.99
C ALA A 74 0.59 3.35 -11.06
N ASP A 75 -0.50 4.07 -10.85
CA ASP A 75 -1.67 4.13 -11.74
C ASP A 75 -2.21 2.72 -12.09
N SER A 76 -2.22 1.84 -11.09
CA SER A 76 -2.54 0.43 -11.23
C SER A 76 -3.73 0.02 -10.37
N ILE A 77 -4.42 -1.05 -10.78
CA ILE A 77 -5.60 -1.59 -10.12
C ILE A 77 -5.17 -2.75 -9.23
N ALA A 78 -5.40 -2.62 -7.92
CA ALA A 78 -5.27 -3.73 -6.99
C ALA A 78 -6.47 -4.69 -7.12
N VAL A 79 -6.17 -5.95 -7.42
CA VAL A 79 -7.13 -7.06 -7.46
C VAL A 79 -6.94 -7.87 -6.19
N LEU A 80 -8.01 -7.99 -5.40
CA LEU A 80 -8.03 -8.80 -4.18
C LEU A 80 -8.68 -10.15 -4.48
N PRO A 81 -8.04 -11.28 -4.16
CA PRO A 81 -8.66 -12.58 -4.37
C PRO A 81 -9.86 -12.75 -3.41
N PRO A 82 -10.98 -13.32 -3.87
CA PRO A 82 -12.19 -13.50 -3.05
C PRO A 82 -12.00 -14.54 -1.94
N ASN A 83 -11.03 -15.44 -2.08
CA ASN A 83 -10.61 -16.37 -1.05
C ASN A 83 -9.10 -16.71 -1.21
N THR A 84 -8.51 -17.27 -0.16
CA THR A 84 -7.12 -17.77 -0.13
C THR A 84 -6.99 -19.19 -0.69
N GLY A 85 -8.06 -19.74 -1.27
CA GLY A 85 -8.10 -21.11 -1.76
C GLY A 85 -7.29 -21.25 -3.04
N LYS A 86 -6.41 -22.27 -3.08
CA LYS A 86 -5.62 -22.64 -4.26
C LYS A 86 -6.44 -22.80 -5.55
N GLN A 87 -7.73 -23.10 -5.43
CA GLN A 87 -8.66 -23.21 -6.57
C GLN A 87 -8.79 -21.93 -7.41
N THR A 88 -8.38 -20.76 -6.92
CA THR A 88 -8.46 -19.50 -7.69
C THR A 88 -7.29 -19.31 -8.67
N LEU A 89 -6.24 -20.14 -8.60
CA LEU A 89 -5.05 -20.05 -9.46
C LEU A 89 -5.02 -21.14 -10.56
N GLU A 90 -6.02 -22.01 -10.58
CA GLU A 90 -6.17 -23.11 -11.55
C GLU A 90 -7.42 -22.85 -12.40
N GLU A 91 -7.27 -22.04 -13.45
CA GLU A 91 -8.14 -22.07 -14.65
C GLU A 91 -7.30 -22.43 -15.88
#